data_AF-A0A7W9GBJ1-F1
#
_entry.id   AF-A0A7W9GBJ1-F1
#
_cell.length_a   1.000
_cell.length_b   1.000
_cell.length_c   1.000
_cell.angle_alpha   90.00
_cell.angle_beta   90.00
_cell.angle_gamma   90.00
#
_symmetry.space_group_name_H-M   'P 1'
#
loop_
_entity.id
_entity.type
_entity.pdbx_description
1 polymer ?
#
loop_
_entity_poly.entity_id
_entity_poly.type
_entity_poly.pdbx_seq_one_letter_code
_entity_poly.pdbx_strand_id
1 'polypeptide(L)'
;MKAIVAEAGYRDDEPLVVGLQQHDNAPAFHAQGLTARSATLSATTPIYAASLSKQITAACVASLVQEGALDLESALSRWLPQLPAWADGIRVRQLLHHTAALPADRDIDAVLAGDADRTSEGVLQALARFPALRGRPGGGHAYSNAGYVCLAAAAARAAGRPVPDLARDRLFAPLSMDDTFYWSGPAPAPPGAAPLTPEHPAPLSLGDGGVWTTAGDLLRWSQALNADELGISPLLHTPGRLDDGTPIDYAWGIGVRSHAGHRVYRHGGGWRGLRAMQARLPDLGWSIVFVAIADDTERRAVLLDLLLDEVVAEDG
;
A
#
# COMPACT_ATOMS: atom_id res chain seq x y z
N MET A 1 3.26 15.15 19.55
CA MET A 1 2.20 15.05 18.49
C MET A 1 1.46 16.34 18.19
N LYS A 2 0.60 16.94 19.06
CA LYS A 2 -0.20 18.14 18.67
C LYS A 2 0.63 19.31 18.13
N ALA A 3 1.74 19.65 18.79
CA ALA A 3 2.63 20.73 18.35
C ALA A 3 3.23 20.44 16.97
N ILE A 4 3.74 19.21 16.75
CA ILE A 4 4.28 18.74 15.47
C ILE A 4 3.24 18.83 14.35
N VAL A 5 2.00 18.45 14.61
CA VAL A 5 0.90 18.53 13.63
C VAL A 5 0.63 19.98 13.23
N ALA A 6 0.59 20.90 14.19
CA ALA A 6 0.42 22.33 13.93
C ALA A 6 1.62 22.92 13.17
N GLU A 7 2.84 22.52 13.51
CA GLU A 7 4.07 22.93 12.82
C GLU A 7 4.12 22.45 11.37
N ALA A 8 3.62 21.24 11.10
CA ALA A 8 3.43 20.73 9.74
C ALA A 8 2.33 21.48 8.94
N GLY A 9 1.66 22.46 9.55
CA GLY A 9 0.69 23.33 8.91
C GLY A 9 -0.73 22.77 8.89
N TYR A 10 -1.06 21.77 9.71
CA TYR A 10 -2.44 21.31 9.87
C TYR A 10 -3.17 22.15 10.92
N ARG A 11 -4.34 22.68 10.56
CA ARG A 11 -5.21 23.44 11.45
C ARG A 11 -6.00 22.49 12.36
N ASP A 12 -6.35 22.96 13.56
CA ASP A 12 -7.09 22.17 14.56
C ASP A 12 -8.45 21.62 14.05
N ASP A 13 -9.05 22.25 13.03
CA ASP A 13 -10.31 21.85 12.41
C ASP A 13 -10.15 20.82 11.26
N GLU A 14 -8.93 20.61 10.76
CA GLU A 14 -8.67 19.65 9.67
C GLU A 14 -8.68 18.20 10.17
N PRO A 15 -9.42 17.26 9.54
CA PRO A 15 -9.54 15.90 10.05
C PRO A 15 -8.26 15.11 9.86
N LEU A 16 -7.61 14.77 10.97
CA LEU A 16 -6.32 14.10 10.98
C LEU A 16 -6.20 13.18 12.20
N VAL A 17 -5.62 12.00 11.99
CA VAL A 17 -5.20 11.09 13.05
C VAL A 17 -3.75 10.71 12.84
N VAL A 18 -2.95 10.80 13.90
CA VAL A 18 -1.55 10.36 13.96
C VAL A 18 -1.46 9.30 15.04
N GLY A 19 -0.76 8.21 14.75
CA GLY A 19 -0.44 7.14 15.67
C GLY A 19 1.07 6.90 15.71
N LEU A 20 1.60 6.74 16.91
CA LEU A 20 2.99 6.38 17.18
C LEU A 20 3.03 5.16 18.10
N GLN A 21 3.96 4.25 17.84
CA GLN A 21 4.22 3.12 18.73
C GLN A 21 5.69 2.72 18.65
N GLN A 22 6.31 2.52 19.80
CA GLN A 22 7.67 2.01 19.93
C GLN A 22 7.62 0.60 20.54
N HIS A 23 8.25 -0.38 19.90
CA HIS A 23 8.25 -1.77 20.36
C HIS A 23 6.83 -2.26 20.70
N ASP A 24 6.68 -2.92 21.85
CA ASP A 24 5.43 -3.45 22.41
C ASP A 24 4.71 -2.45 23.34
N ASN A 25 5.19 -1.20 23.44
CA ASN A 25 4.53 -0.18 24.25
C ASN A 25 3.11 0.10 23.74
N ALA A 26 2.27 0.63 24.64
CA ALA A 26 0.92 1.07 24.28
C ALA A 26 0.99 2.15 23.18
N PRO A 27 0.17 2.04 22.11
CA PRO A 27 0.18 3.02 21.04
C PRO A 27 -0.37 4.36 21.53
N ALA A 28 0.24 5.46 21.09
CA ALA A 28 -0.21 6.81 21.34
C ALA A 28 -0.90 7.36 20.09
N PHE A 29 -2.08 7.97 20.26
CA PHE A 29 -2.82 8.61 19.18
C PHE A 29 -3.10 10.08 19.45
N HIS A 30 -3.01 10.88 18.40
CA HIS A 30 -3.54 12.24 18.35
C HIS A 30 -4.59 12.31 17.25
N ALA A 31 -5.78 12.79 17.57
CA ALA A 31 -6.90 12.92 16.64
C ALA A 31 -7.47 14.34 16.70
N GLN A 32 -7.77 14.92 15.54
CA GLN A 32 -8.35 16.26 15.42
C GLN A 32 -9.28 16.37 14.20
N GLY A 33 -10.04 17.46 14.15
CA GLY A 33 -10.98 17.77 13.09
C GLY A 33 -12.20 16.85 12.97
N LEU A 34 -13.17 17.29 12.18
CA LEU A 34 -14.42 16.55 11.93
C LEU A 34 -14.52 16.13 10.47
N THR A 35 -14.81 14.86 10.23
CA THR A 35 -15.18 14.38 8.89
C THR A 35 -16.45 15.07 8.39
N ALA A 36 -16.74 14.99 7.09
CA ALA A 36 -17.95 15.57 6.50
C ALA A 36 -19.28 15.02 7.08
N ARG A 37 -19.23 13.96 7.90
CA ARG A 37 -20.38 13.43 8.66
C ARG A 37 -20.43 13.93 10.11
N SER A 38 -19.68 14.97 10.45
CA SER A 38 -19.58 15.54 11.79
C SER A 38 -19.09 14.56 12.86
N ALA A 39 -18.35 13.53 12.45
CA ALA A 39 -17.69 12.58 13.34
C ALA A 39 -16.18 12.86 13.37
N THR A 40 -15.57 12.82 14.55
CA THR A 40 -14.11 12.95 14.71
C THR A 40 -13.41 11.79 14.00
N LEU A 41 -12.39 12.09 13.21
CA LEU A 41 -11.51 11.07 12.65
C LEU A 41 -10.71 10.44 13.81
N SER A 42 -10.85 9.15 14.02
CA SER A 42 -10.21 8.43 15.14
C SER A 42 -9.29 7.32 14.65
N ALA A 43 -8.55 6.73 15.59
CA ALA A 43 -7.72 5.56 15.34
C ALA A 43 -8.49 4.34 14.82
N THR A 44 -9.81 4.30 15.05
CA THR A 44 -10.72 3.20 14.69
C THR A 44 -11.64 3.54 13.51
N THR A 45 -11.52 4.73 12.93
CA THR A 45 -12.35 5.10 11.78
C THR A 45 -11.87 4.33 10.55
N PRO A 46 -12.75 3.58 9.85
CA PRO A 46 -12.35 2.90 8.62
C PRO A 46 -11.98 3.90 7.52
N ILE A 47 -10.88 3.65 6.83
CA ILE A 47 -10.35 4.50 5.77
C ILE A 47 -9.90 3.65 4.59
N TYR A 48 -9.99 4.21 3.39
CA TYR A 48 -9.46 3.56 2.20
C TYR A 48 -7.92 3.64 2.21
N ALA A 49 -7.25 2.49 2.29
CA ALA A 49 -5.79 2.42 2.43
C ALA A 49 -5.06 2.86 1.14
N ALA A 50 -5.78 2.92 0.01
CA ALA A 50 -5.23 3.24 -1.30
C ALA A 50 -3.93 2.45 -1.55
N SER A 51 -2.84 3.12 -1.92
CA SER A 51 -1.57 2.44 -2.23
C SER A 51 -0.86 1.79 -1.03
N LEU A 52 -1.29 1.98 0.22
CA LEU A 52 -0.80 1.16 1.33
C LEU A 52 -1.19 -0.32 1.16
N SER A 53 -2.27 -0.60 0.42
CA SER A 53 -2.72 -1.96 0.07
C SER A 53 -1.65 -2.79 -0.63
N LYS A 54 -0.66 -2.16 -1.27
CA LYS A 54 0.44 -2.84 -1.95
C LYS A 54 1.27 -3.69 -1.00
N GLN A 55 1.44 -3.26 0.26
CA GLN A 55 2.13 -4.03 1.27
C GLN A 55 1.39 -5.33 1.61
N ILE A 56 0.06 -5.27 1.67
CA ILE A 56 -0.79 -6.45 1.92
C ILE A 56 -0.70 -7.42 0.74
N THR A 57 -0.77 -6.91 -0.49
CA THR A 57 -0.60 -7.73 -1.70
C THR A 57 0.79 -8.39 -1.75
N ALA A 58 1.84 -7.63 -1.44
CA ALA A 58 3.20 -8.14 -1.33
C ALA A 58 3.34 -9.21 -0.24
N ALA A 59 2.68 -9.05 0.91
CA ALA A 59 2.67 -10.03 1.98
C ALA A 59 1.97 -11.33 1.60
N CYS A 60 0.84 -11.25 0.91
CA CYS A 60 0.19 -12.41 0.30
C CYS A 60 1.16 -13.16 -0.62
N VAL A 61 1.87 -12.44 -1.49
CA VAL A 61 2.88 -13.03 -2.38
C VAL A 61 4.04 -13.64 -1.60
N ALA A 62 4.54 -12.97 -0.57
CA ALA A 62 5.62 -13.49 0.28
C ALA A 62 5.24 -14.82 0.93
N SER A 63 4.01 -14.94 1.45
CA SER A 63 3.51 -16.20 2.01
C SER A 63 3.47 -17.33 0.97
N LEU A 64 3.06 -17.03 -0.28
CA LEU A 64 3.02 -18.02 -1.36
C LEU A 64 4.42 -18.41 -1.85
N VAL A 65 5.38 -17.48 -1.81
CA VAL A 65 6.79 -17.76 -2.12
C VAL A 65 7.40 -18.67 -1.07
N GLN A 66 7.14 -18.43 0.22
CA GLN A 66 7.62 -19.31 1.30
C GLN A 66 7.07 -20.74 1.19
N GLU A 67 5.82 -20.88 0.75
CA GLU A 67 5.18 -22.18 0.51
C GLU A 67 5.64 -22.85 -0.79
N GLY A 68 6.43 -22.18 -1.63
CA GLY A 68 6.81 -22.65 -2.95
C GLY A 68 5.66 -22.67 -3.97
N ALA A 69 4.50 -22.09 -3.63
CA ALA A 69 3.34 -22.00 -4.51
C ALA A 69 3.50 -20.95 -5.61
N LEU A 70 4.32 -19.92 -5.36
CA LEU A 70 4.65 -18.88 -6.33
C LEU A 70 6.18 -18.73 -6.44
N ASP A 71 6.69 -18.67 -7.67
CA ASP A 71 8.09 -18.40 -7.97
C ASP A 71 8.27 -16.99 -8.52
N LEU A 72 9.18 -16.21 -7.94
CA LEU A 72 9.51 -14.84 -8.35
C LEU A 72 10.12 -14.76 -9.76
N GLU A 73 10.74 -15.86 -10.19
CA GLU A 73 11.34 -16.02 -11.51
C GLU A 73 10.37 -16.62 -12.54
N SER A 74 9.13 -16.95 -12.14
CA SER A 74 8.13 -17.39 -13.09
C SER A 74 7.70 -16.26 -14.02
N ALA A 75 7.48 -16.61 -15.29
CA ALA A 75 6.94 -15.68 -16.27
C ALA A 75 5.51 -15.28 -15.89
N LEU A 76 5.14 -14.02 -16.14
CA LEU A 76 3.80 -13.53 -15.83
C LEU A 76 2.72 -14.31 -16.60
N SER A 77 3.00 -14.73 -17.83
CA SER A 77 2.11 -15.53 -18.67
C SER A 77 1.70 -16.87 -18.06
N ARG A 78 2.54 -17.47 -17.20
CA ARG A 78 2.18 -18.68 -16.43
C ARG A 78 0.92 -18.45 -15.60
N TRP A 79 0.81 -17.26 -15.03
CA TRP A 79 -0.30 -16.88 -14.17
C TRP A 79 -1.38 -16.18 -14.97
N LEU A 80 -1.02 -15.35 -15.95
CA LEU A 80 -1.91 -14.49 -16.74
C LEU A 80 -1.82 -14.78 -18.24
N PRO A 81 -2.24 -15.97 -18.72
CA PRO A 81 -2.10 -16.35 -20.13
C PRO A 81 -2.99 -15.55 -21.08
N GLN A 82 -3.95 -14.78 -20.55
CA GLN A 82 -4.80 -13.89 -21.34
C GLN A 82 -4.08 -12.58 -21.75
N LEU A 83 -2.91 -12.28 -21.17
CA LEU A 83 -2.12 -11.13 -21.55
C LEU A 83 -1.35 -11.41 -22.86
N PRO A 84 -0.98 -10.39 -23.64
CA PRO A 84 -0.22 -10.56 -24.87
C PRO A 84 1.16 -11.19 -24.62
N ALA A 85 1.82 -11.65 -25.70
CA ALA A 85 3.09 -12.37 -25.65
C ALA A 85 4.23 -11.66 -24.88
N TRP A 86 4.16 -10.34 -24.69
CA TRP A 86 5.11 -9.63 -23.83
C TRP A 86 5.09 -10.12 -22.37
N ALA A 87 4.02 -10.77 -21.91
CA ALA A 87 3.93 -11.33 -20.56
C ALA A 87 4.93 -12.47 -20.31
N ASP A 88 5.43 -13.14 -21.35
CA ASP A 88 6.51 -14.15 -21.24
C ASP A 88 7.84 -13.52 -20.80
N GLY A 89 8.05 -12.25 -21.15
CA GLY A 89 9.25 -11.48 -20.81
C GLY A 89 9.23 -10.86 -19.42
N ILE A 90 8.09 -10.87 -18.72
CA ILE A 90 7.96 -10.28 -17.38
C ILE A 90 8.09 -11.37 -16.33
N ARG A 91 8.82 -11.08 -15.26
CA ARG A 91 8.99 -11.93 -14.08
C ARG A 91 8.18 -11.35 -12.92
N VAL A 92 7.67 -12.20 -12.02
CA VAL A 92 6.85 -11.73 -10.89
C VAL A 92 7.60 -10.72 -10.02
N ARG A 93 8.92 -10.90 -9.79
CA ARG A 93 9.74 -9.90 -9.08
C ARG A 93 9.67 -8.49 -9.69
N GLN A 94 9.54 -8.40 -11.01
CA GLN A 94 9.52 -7.11 -11.71
C GLN A 94 8.20 -6.36 -11.48
N LEU A 95 7.12 -7.06 -11.12
CA LEU A 95 5.87 -6.44 -10.67
C LEU A 95 6.03 -5.88 -9.25
N LEU A 96 6.61 -6.66 -8.33
CA LEU A 96 6.86 -6.25 -6.95
C LEU A 96 7.71 -4.97 -6.87
N HIS A 97 8.76 -4.90 -7.69
CA HIS A 97 9.73 -3.82 -7.70
C HIS A 97 9.46 -2.73 -8.73
N HIS A 98 8.29 -2.71 -9.39
CA HIS A 98 7.94 -1.68 -10.41
C HIS A 98 8.94 -1.58 -11.57
N THR A 99 9.45 -2.70 -12.05
CA THR A 99 10.42 -2.77 -13.18
C THR A 99 9.87 -3.51 -14.41
N ALA A 100 8.57 -3.83 -14.44
CA ALA A 100 7.95 -4.58 -15.53
C ALA A 100 7.77 -3.80 -16.85
N ALA A 101 8.01 -2.48 -16.85
CA ALA A 101 7.84 -1.59 -18.01
C ALA A 101 6.43 -1.61 -18.63
N LEU A 102 5.40 -1.84 -17.81
CA LEU A 102 3.99 -1.85 -18.23
C LEU A 102 3.53 -0.48 -18.79
N PRO A 103 2.46 -0.45 -19.60
CA PRO A 103 1.78 0.80 -19.99
C PRO A 103 1.51 1.72 -18.79
N ALA A 104 1.50 3.04 -19.02
CA ALA A 104 1.30 3.99 -17.94
C ALA A 104 -0.15 3.90 -17.43
N ASP A 105 -0.35 4.10 -16.11
CA ASP A 105 -1.70 4.03 -15.53
C ASP A 105 -2.69 4.99 -16.22
N ARG A 106 -2.24 6.19 -16.60
CA ARG A 106 -3.06 7.16 -17.37
C ARG A 106 -3.52 6.62 -18.74
N ASP A 107 -2.70 5.80 -19.39
CA ASP A 107 -3.02 5.25 -20.71
C ASP A 107 -4.01 4.09 -20.54
N ILE A 108 -3.84 3.29 -19.48
CA ILE A 108 -4.77 2.24 -19.08
C ILE A 108 -6.12 2.85 -18.70
N ASP A 109 -6.13 3.93 -17.91
CA ASP A 109 -7.34 4.68 -17.53
C ASP A 109 -8.05 5.26 -18.77
N ALA A 110 -7.31 5.76 -19.75
CA ALA A 110 -7.89 6.23 -21.01
C ALA A 110 -8.57 5.11 -21.81
N VAL A 111 -8.05 3.88 -21.73
CA VAL A 111 -8.68 2.69 -22.35
C VAL A 111 -9.93 2.25 -21.58
N LEU A 112 -9.98 2.50 -20.28
CA LEU A 112 -11.14 2.26 -19.42
C LEU A 112 -12.24 3.33 -19.56
N ALA A 113 -11.91 4.50 -20.12
CA ALA A 113 -12.79 5.67 -20.11
C ALA A 113 -14.15 5.41 -20.81
N GLY A 114 -15.22 5.40 -20.01
CA GLY A 114 -16.61 5.24 -20.42
C GLY A 114 -17.59 4.99 -19.26
N ASP A 115 -17.36 5.57 -18.07
CA ASP A 115 -18.14 5.36 -16.82
C ASP A 115 -18.02 3.97 -16.15
N ALA A 116 -17.05 3.13 -16.51
CA ALA A 116 -16.82 1.87 -15.82
C ALA A 116 -15.96 2.03 -14.57
N ASP A 117 -16.39 1.46 -13.44
CA ASP A 117 -15.56 1.33 -12.24
C ASP A 117 -14.23 0.66 -12.59
N ARG A 118 -13.12 1.22 -12.10
CA ARG A 118 -11.79 0.60 -12.24
C ARG A 118 -11.74 -0.68 -11.40
N THR A 119 -12.05 -1.81 -12.03
CA THR A 119 -11.98 -3.17 -11.47
C THR A 119 -10.68 -3.87 -11.84
N SER A 120 -10.29 -4.92 -11.11
CA SER A 120 -9.12 -5.74 -11.48
C SER A 120 -9.25 -6.33 -12.88
N GLU A 121 -10.43 -6.85 -13.22
CA GLU A 121 -10.70 -7.42 -14.54
C GLU A 121 -10.64 -6.36 -15.63
N GLY A 122 -11.22 -5.17 -15.40
CA GLY A 122 -11.13 -4.06 -16.34
C GLY A 122 -9.68 -3.65 -16.63
N VAL A 123 -8.85 -3.54 -15.59
CA VAL A 123 -7.42 -3.21 -15.74
C VAL A 123 -6.69 -4.30 -16.56
N LEU A 124 -6.95 -5.58 -16.31
CA LEU A 124 -6.35 -6.68 -17.07
C LEU A 124 -6.80 -6.68 -18.54
N GLN A 125 -8.08 -6.40 -18.81
CA GLN A 125 -8.61 -6.28 -20.17
C GLN A 125 -8.03 -5.07 -20.90
N ALA A 126 -7.86 -3.94 -20.22
CA ALA A 126 -7.22 -2.76 -20.78
C ALA A 126 -5.74 -3.03 -21.11
N LEU A 127 -5.00 -3.67 -20.19
CA LEU A 127 -3.62 -4.12 -20.44
C LEU A 127 -3.51 -5.03 -21.67
N ALA A 128 -4.48 -5.94 -21.86
CA ALA A 128 -4.48 -6.86 -22.99
C ALA A 128 -4.62 -6.18 -24.36
N ARG A 129 -5.07 -4.91 -24.41
CA ARG A 129 -5.17 -4.12 -25.65
C ARG A 129 -3.86 -3.46 -26.07
N PHE A 130 -2.84 -3.44 -25.20
CA PHE A 130 -1.54 -2.83 -25.53
C PHE A 130 -0.65 -3.83 -26.29
N PRO A 131 -0.19 -3.49 -27.51
CA PRO A 131 0.58 -4.41 -28.34
C PRO A 131 2.02 -4.62 -27.83
N ALA A 132 2.54 -3.71 -27.00
CA ALA A 132 3.91 -3.74 -26.51
C ALA A 132 4.05 -3.06 -25.13
N LEU A 133 5.15 -3.38 -24.46
CA LEU A 133 5.61 -2.70 -23.25
C LEU A 133 6.23 -1.34 -23.59
N ARG A 134 6.37 -0.47 -22.57
CA ARG A 134 7.01 0.84 -22.71
C ARG A 134 8.54 0.75 -22.84
N GLY A 135 9.09 -0.43 -22.57
CA GLY A 135 10.50 -0.72 -22.61
C GLY A 135 10.78 -2.17 -22.25
N ARG A 136 12.05 -2.48 -22.00
CA ARG A 136 12.47 -3.81 -21.57
C ARG A 136 12.17 -3.99 -20.07
N PRO A 137 11.48 -5.08 -19.65
CA PRO A 137 11.39 -5.44 -18.23
C PRO A 137 12.77 -5.53 -17.57
N GLY A 138 12.90 -4.98 -16.37
CA GLY A 138 14.18 -4.88 -15.65
C GLY A 138 15.09 -3.74 -16.11
N GLY A 139 14.75 -3.03 -17.19
CA GLY A 139 15.56 -1.93 -17.74
C GLY A 139 15.33 -0.56 -17.12
N GLY A 140 14.31 -0.41 -16.27
CA GLY A 140 14.03 0.84 -15.58
C GLY A 140 13.00 0.67 -14.46
N HIS A 141 12.96 1.64 -13.55
CA HIS A 141 12.03 1.68 -12.42
C HIS A 141 10.93 2.72 -12.67
N ALA A 142 9.68 2.27 -12.76
CA ALA A 142 8.52 3.12 -12.98
C ALA A 142 7.30 2.54 -12.24
N TYR A 143 6.85 3.26 -11.21
CA TYR A 143 5.70 2.86 -10.39
C TYR A 143 4.48 2.54 -11.25
N SER A 144 3.86 1.39 -11.02
CA SER A 144 2.72 0.90 -11.79
C SER A 144 1.67 0.29 -10.88
N ASN A 145 0.47 0.87 -10.87
CA ASN A 145 -0.67 0.26 -10.19
C ASN A 145 -1.12 -1.01 -10.92
N ALA A 146 -1.18 -0.96 -12.25
CA ALA A 146 -1.49 -2.13 -13.06
C ALA A 146 -0.56 -3.34 -12.78
N GLY A 147 0.72 -3.09 -12.45
CA GLY A 147 1.64 -4.14 -12.03
C GLY A 147 1.20 -4.86 -10.75
N TYR A 148 0.68 -4.12 -9.77
CA TYR A 148 0.15 -4.70 -8.53
C TYR A 148 -1.22 -5.37 -8.72
N VAL A 149 -2.03 -4.93 -9.69
CA VAL A 149 -3.24 -5.66 -10.10
C VAL A 149 -2.87 -7.02 -10.70
N CYS A 150 -1.87 -7.06 -11.60
CA CYS A 150 -1.33 -8.31 -12.13
C CYS A 150 -0.79 -9.22 -11.02
N LEU A 151 -0.09 -8.64 -10.03
CA LEU A 151 0.47 -9.36 -8.90
C LEU A 151 -0.62 -10.02 -8.02
N ALA A 152 -1.70 -9.28 -7.71
CA ALA A 152 -2.85 -9.82 -7.00
C ALA A 152 -3.54 -10.95 -7.77
N ALA A 153 -3.72 -10.79 -9.08
CA ALA A 153 -4.31 -11.83 -9.92
C ALA A 153 -3.42 -13.09 -10.01
N ALA A 154 -2.10 -12.92 -10.06
CA ALA A 154 -1.16 -14.03 -10.00
C ALA A 154 -1.20 -14.75 -8.64
N ALA A 155 -1.23 -13.99 -7.53
CA ALA A 155 -1.36 -14.55 -6.19
C ALA A 155 -2.66 -15.35 -6.01
N ALA A 156 -3.79 -14.83 -6.51
CA ALA A 156 -5.06 -15.56 -6.46
C ALA A 156 -5.02 -16.89 -7.22
N ARG A 157 -4.36 -16.91 -8.40
CA ARG A 157 -4.22 -18.11 -9.21
C ARG A 157 -3.26 -19.12 -8.60
N ALA A 158 -2.16 -18.66 -8.01
CA ALA A 158 -1.24 -19.53 -7.26
C ALA A 158 -1.91 -20.14 -6.02
N ALA A 159 -2.74 -19.38 -5.32
CA ALA A 159 -3.46 -19.83 -4.13
C ALA A 159 -4.73 -20.65 -4.44
N GLY A 160 -5.23 -20.61 -5.69
CA GLY A 160 -6.52 -21.21 -6.06
C GLY A 160 -7.74 -20.54 -5.39
N ARG A 161 -7.59 -19.33 -4.85
CA ARG A 161 -8.63 -18.60 -4.11
C ARG A 161 -8.43 -17.07 -4.19
N PRO A 162 -9.46 -16.25 -3.90
CA PRO A 162 -9.36 -14.80 -3.99
C PRO A 162 -8.33 -14.18 -3.02
N VAL A 163 -7.68 -13.09 -3.42
CA VAL A 163 -6.74 -12.33 -2.54
C VAL A 163 -7.41 -11.85 -1.25
N PRO A 164 -8.67 -11.37 -1.22
CA PRO A 164 -9.32 -10.98 0.03
C PRO A 164 -9.34 -12.08 1.09
N ASP A 165 -9.60 -13.32 0.66
CA ASP A 165 -9.59 -14.48 1.53
C ASP A 165 -8.18 -14.84 2.00
N LEU A 166 -7.20 -14.75 1.10
CA LEU A 166 -5.79 -14.98 1.42
C LEU A 166 -5.28 -13.99 2.47
N ALA A 167 -5.57 -12.69 2.28
CA ALA A 167 -5.18 -11.63 3.19
C ALA A 167 -5.86 -11.76 4.56
N ARG A 168 -7.16 -12.07 4.58
CA ARG A 168 -7.89 -12.33 5.84
C ARG A 168 -7.23 -13.46 6.63
N ASP A 169 -7.06 -14.63 5.99
CA ASP A 169 -6.66 -15.84 6.68
C ASP A 169 -5.18 -15.85 7.07
N ARG A 170 -4.30 -15.22 6.27
CA ARG A 170 -2.84 -15.26 6.48
C ARG A 170 -2.28 -14.02 7.16
N LEU A 171 -2.97 -12.88 7.07
CA LEU A 171 -2.45 -11.60 7.53
C LEU A 171 -3.34 -11.00 8.62
N PHE A 172 -4.59 -10.70 8.30
CA PHE A 172 -5.43 -9.90 9.19
C PHE A 172 -5.86 -10.66 10.45
N ALA A 173 -6.38 -11.88 10.31
CA ALA A 173 -6.83 -12.66 11.45
C ALA A 173 -5.68 -13.07 12.39
N PRO A 174 -4.52 -13.56 11.90
CA PRO A 174 -3.38 -13.87 12.77
C PRO A 174 -2.84 -12.65 13.51
N LEU A 175 -2.92 -11.47 12.90
CA LEU A 175 -2.47 -10.22 13.49
C LEU A 175 -3.57 -9.48 14.24
N SER A 176 -4.78 -10.03 14.41
CA SER A 176 -5.91 -9.33 15.05
C SER A 176 -6.18 -7.93 14.48
N MET A 177 -6.11 -7.79 13.15
CA MET A 177 -6.48 -6.58 12.42
C MET A 177 -7.96 -6.66 12.03
N ASP A 178 -8.83 -6.62 13.03
CA ASP A 178 -10.26 -6.94 12.91
C ASP A 178 -11.04 -5.89 12.09
N ASP A 179 -10.50 -4.67 11.96
CA ASP A 179 -11.08 -3.57 11.20
C ASP A 179 -10.39 -3.39 9.82
N THR A 180 -9.66 -4.41 9.36
CA THR A 180 -9.00 -4.42 8.06
C THR A 180 -9.57 -5.48 7.13
N PHE A 181 -10.07 -5.04 5.98
CA PHE A 181 -10.80 -5.91 5.05
C PHE A 181 -10.83 -5.36 3.63
N TYR A 182 -11.28 -6.19 2.69
CA TYR A 182 -11.65 -5.75 1.34
C TYR A 182 -13.16 -5.55 1.29
N TRP A 183 -13.61 -4.44 0.71
CA TRP A 183 -15.03 -4.10 0.60
C TRP A 183 -15.53 -4.38 -0.82
N SER A 184 -16.59 -5.20 -0.92
CA SER A 184 -17.16 -5.63 -2.21
C SER A 184 -18.41 -4.85 -2.65
N GLY A 185 -18.85 -3.86 -1.89
CA GLY A 185 -20.11 -3.14 -2.16
C GLY A 185 -21.35 -3.84 -1.61
N PRO A 186 -22.57 -3.42 -2.02
CA PRO A 186 -22.86 -2.53 -3.16
C PRO A 186 -22.67 -1.03 -2.86
N ALA A 187 -22.52 -0.63 -1.59
CA ALA A 187 -22.21 0.76 -1.26
C ALA A 187 -20.78 1.12 -1.71
N PRO A 188 -20.48 2.39 -2.05
CA PRO A 188 -19.14 2.80 -2.49
C PRO A 188 -18.08 2.76 -1.39
N ALA A 189 -18.50 2.64 -0.13
CA ALA A 189 -17.63 2.53 1.05
C ALA A 189 -18.34 1.71 2.15
N PRO A 190 -17.57 1.06 3.05
CA PRO A 190 -18.14 0.36 4.19
C PRO A 190 -18.83 1.32 5.17
N PRO A 191 -19.80 0.83 5.97
CA PRO A 191 -20.43 1.61 7.02
C PRO A 191 -19.39 2.24 7.96
N GLY A 192 -19.60 3.49 8.36
CA GLY A 192 -18.69 4.18 9.28
C GLY A 192 -17.38 4.67 8.67
N ALA A 193 -17.06 4.33 7.42
CA ALA A 193 -15.81 4.77 6.79
C ALA A 193 -15.73 6.29 6.60
N ALA A 194 -14.57 6.89 6.85
CA ALA A 194 -14.33 8.29 6.56
C ALA A 194 -14.69 8.60 5.10
N PRO A 195 -15.40 9.69 4.83
CA PRO A 195 -15.90 9.98 3.51
C PRO A 195 -14.73 10.20 2.54
N LEU A 196 -14.79 9.48 1.42
CA LEU A 196 -14.12 9.90 0.19
C LEU A 196 -14.95 11.00 -0.46
N THR A 197 -14.40 11.72 -1.44
CA THR A 197 -15.21 12.67 -2.19
C THR A 197 -16.28 11.90 -2.97
N PRO A 198 -17.58 12.26 -2.89
CA PRO A 198 -18.67 11.52 -3.56
C PRO A 198 -18.46 11.36 -5.07
N GLU A 199 -17.79 12.34 -5.69
CA GLU A 199 -17.48 12.35 -7.12
C GLU A 199 -16.41 11.33 -7.51
N HIS A 200 -15.72 10.74 -6.52
CA HIS A 200 -14.60 9.83 -6.74
C HIS A 200 -14.58 8.69 -5.70
N PRO A 201 -15.44 7.68 -5.85
CA PRO A 201 -15.44 6.51 -4.96
C PRO A 201 -14.11 5.77 -5.01
N ALA A 202 -13.87 4.89 -4.02
CA ALA A 202 -12.71 4.01 -4.06
C ALA A 202 -12.75 3.10 -5.30
N PRO A 203 -11.62 2.88 -5.98
CA PRO A 203 -11.53 1.87 -7.04
C PRO A 203 -11.89 0.48 -6.53
N LEU A 204 -12.43 -0.34 -7.42
CA LEU A 204 -12.73 -1.76 -7.16
C LEU A 204 -11.57 -2.68 -7.57
N SER A 205 -10.44 -2.12 -8.02
CA SER A 205 -9.23 -2.87 -8.31
C SER A 205 -8.56 -3.35 -7.04
N LEU A 206 -8.12 -4.60 -7.07
CA LEU A 206 -7.37 -5.24 -6.01
C LEU A 206 -5.90 -5.27 -6.37
N GLY A 207 -5.05 -5.27 -5.35
CA GLY A 207 -3.60 -5.37 -5.53
C GLY A 207 -2.91 -4.04 -5.36
N ASP A 208 -3.29 -3.08 -6.19
CA ASP A 208 -2.83 -1.69 -6.12
C ASP A 208 -3.53 -0.88 -5.03
N GLY A 209 -4.75 -1.28 -4.71
CA GLY A 209 -5.65 -0.73 -3.71
C GLY A 209 -6.60 -1.81 -3.15
N GLY A 210 -7.82 -1.40 -2.81
CA GLY A 210 -8.91 -2.28 -2.38
C GLY A 210 -9.00 -2.56 -0.88
N VAL A 211 -7.93 -2.31 -0.10
CA VAL A 211 -7.97 -2.51 1.36
C VAL A 211 -8.62 -1.30 2.04
N TRP A 212 -9.53 -1.58 2.95
CA TRP A 212 -10.04 -0.67 3.97
C TRP A 212 -9.44 -1.09 5.32
N THR A 213 -9.06 -0.12 6.14
CA THR A 213 -8.32 -0.34 7.39
C THR A 213 -8.56 0.81 8.36
N THR A 214 -7.88 0.82 9.50
CA THR A 214 -7.89 1.91 10.48
C THR A 214 -6.45 2.33 10.80
N ALA A 215 -6.26 3.49 11.43
CA ALA A 215 -4.91 3.88 11.86
C ALA A 215 -4.37 2.93 12.96
N GLY A 216 -5.24 2.37 13.78
CA GLY A 216 -4.90 1.34 14.77
C GLY A 216 -4.37 0.07 14.12
N ASP A 217 -5.09 -0.47 13.15
CA ASP A 217 -4.66 -1.67 12.44
C ASP A 217 -3.39 -1.45 11.61
N LEU A 218 -3.23 -0.27 11.00
CA LEU A 218 -1.99 0.07 10.30
C LEU A 218 -0.78 0.13 11.25
N LEU A 219 -0.95 0.58 12.50
CA LEU A 219 0.12 0.51 13.50
C LEU A 219 0.41 -0.93 13.91
N ARG A 220 -0.63 -1.75 14.08
CA ARG A 220 -0.48 -3.19 14.36
C ARG A 220 0.26 -3.92 13.25
N TRP A 221 -0.12 -3.68 12.00
CA TRP A 221 0.61 -4.16 10.82
C TRP A 221 2.08 -3.72 10.84
N SER A 222 2.34 -2.47 11.22
CA SER A 222 3.69 -1.94 11.30
C SER A 222 4.56 -2.67 12.32
N GLN A 223 4.03 -2.88 13.52
CA GLN A 223 4.75 -3.58 14.60
C GLN A 223 4.95 -5.06 14.28
N ALA A 224 3.95 -5.72 13.71
CA ALA A 224 4.08 -7.10 13.25
C ALA A 224 5.21 -7.27 12.22
N LEU A 225 5.41 -6.29 11.33
CA LEU A 225 6.53 -6.29 10.39
C LEU A 225 7.88 -5.95 11.03
N ASN A 226 7.92 -5.22 12.14
CA ASN A 226 9.15 -4.98 12.90
C ASN A 226 9.57 -6.24 13.65
N ALA A 227 8.61 -6.93 14.27
CA ALA A 227 8.82 -8.14 15.06
C ALA A 227 8.87 -9.44 14.22
N ASP A 228 8.61 -9.35 12.91
CA ASP A 228 8.51 -10.49 11.99
C ASP A 228 7.52 -11.57 12.45
N GLU A 229 6.37 -11.16 12.99
CA GLU A 229 5.36 -12.08 13.58
C GLU A 229 4.83 -13.13 12.59
N LEU A 230 4.86 -12.81 11.30
CA LEU A 230 4.42 -13.69 10.21
C LEU A 230 5.59 -14.43 9.52
N GLY A 231 6.83 -14.17 9.91
CA GLY A 231 8.03 -14.77 9.31
C GLY A 231 8.34 -14.33 7.87
N ILE A 232 7.64 -13.33 7.34
CA ILE A 232 7.75 -12.84 5.94
C ILE A 232 8.49 -11.50 5.82
N SER A 233 8.79 -10.82 6.92
CA SER A 233 9.41 -9.49 6.90
C SER A 233 10.72 -9.41 6.11
N PRO A 234 11.65 -10.39 6.22
CA PRO A 234 12.88 -10.38 5.42
C PRO A 234 12.61 -10.32 3.90
N LEU A 235 11.57 -11.01 3.42
CA LEU A 235 11.16 -10.94 2.00
C LEU A 235 10.61 -9.55 1.68
N LEU A 236 9.70 -9.02 2.50
CA LEU A 236 9.08 -7.72 2.24
C LEU A 236 10.10 -6.58 2.21
N HIS A 237 11.14 -6.69 3.01
CA HIS A 237 12.18 -5.67 3.17
C HIS A 237 13.26 -5.75 2.07
N THR A 238 13.21 -6.75 1.19
CA THR A 238 14.20 -6.98 0.12
C THR A 238 14.09 -5.93 -0.99
N PRO A 239 15.06 -5.01 -1.14
CA PRO A 239 15.02 -3.98 -2.18
C PRO A 239 15.20 -4.58 -3.58
N GLY A 240 14.60 -3.92 -4.57
CA GLY A 240 14.74 -4.29 -5.97
C GLY A 240 16.10 -3.90 -6.57
N ARG A 241 16.41 -4.51 -7.70
CA ARG A 241 17.52 -4.11 -8.59
C ARG A 241 17.04 -4.15 -10.04
N LEU A 242 17.60 -3.27 -10.86
CA LEU A 242 17.53 -3.39 -12.31
C LEU A 242 18.38 -4.57 -12.79
N ASP A 243 18.16 -5.01 -14.02
CA ASP A 243 18.90 -6.15 -14.62
C ASP A 243 20.41 -5.86 -14.75
N ASP A 244 20.82 -4.58 -14.76
CA ASP A 244 22.22 -4.16 -14.76
C ASP A 244 22.84 -4.08 -13.34
N GLY A 245 22.07 -4.42 -12.31
CA GLY A 245 22.49 -4.39 -10.91
C GLY A 245 22.22 -3.09 -10.17
N THR A 246 21.74 -2.03 -10.85
CA THR A 246 21.41 -0.73 -10.22
C THR A 246 20.40 -0.93 -9.09
N PRO A 247 20.70 -0.48 -7.84
CA PRO A 247 19.78 -0.62 -6.72
C PRO A 247 18.55 0.28 -6.86
N ILE A 248 17.43 -0.18 -6.32
CA ILE A 248 16.17 0.57 -6.28
C ILE A 248 15.79 0.79 -4.81
N ASP A 249 15.44 2.03 -4.47
CA ASP A 249 14.95 2.42 -3.15
C ASP A 249 13.47 2.04 -2.92
N TYR A 250 13.12 0.81 -3.32
CA TYR A 250 11.79 0.23 -3.21
C TYR A 250 11.90 -1.28 -3.07
N ALA A 251 11.27 -1.82 -2.03
CA ALA A 251 11.15 -3.23 -1.73
C ALA A 251 9.74 -3.72 -2.11
N TRP A 252 9.15 -4.66 -1.38
CA TRP A 252 7.88 -5.26 -1.79
C TRP A 252 6.71 -4.42 -1.26
N GLY A 253 6.31 -3.42 -2.04
CA GLY A 253 5.23 -2.51 -1.67
C GLY A 253 5.66 -1.43 -0.67
N ILE A 254 6.97 -1.28 -0.43
CA ILE A 254 7.55 -0.47 0.63
C ILE A 254 8.70 0.36 0.06
N GLY A 255 8.68 1.68 0.23
CA GLY A 255 9.81 2.55 -0.08
C GLY A 255 10.90 2.41 0.97
N VAL A 256 12.16 2.36 0.53
CA VAL A 256 13.33 2.22 1.40
C VAL A 256 14.06 3.57 1.44
N ARG A 257 14.21 4.16 2.62
CA ARG A 257 14.86 5.46 2.82
C ARG A 257 15.80 5.41 4.03
N SER A 258 16.44 6.53 4.31
CA SER A 258 17.20 6.74 5.52
C SER A 258 16.84 8.09 6.14
N HIS A 259 16.82 8.15 7.46
CA HIS A 259 16.63 9.38 8.24
C HIS A 259 17.58 9.37 9.43
N ALA A 260 18.39 10.41 9.61
CA ALA A 260 19.38 10.51 10.69
C ALA A 260 20.28 9.24 10.88
N GLY A 261 20.61 8.55 9.78
CA GLY A 261 21.42 7.32 9.82
C GLY A 261 20.63 6.02 10.01
N HIS A 262 19.34 6.10 10.35
CA HIS A 262 18.45 4.96 10.55
C HIS A 262 17.74 4.57 9.25
N ARG A 263 17.44 3.27 9.09
CA ARG A 263 16.70 2.75 7.95
C ARG A 263 15.22 3.05 8.13
N VAL A 264 14.62 3.73 7.15
CA VAL A 264 13.17 4.03 7.16
C VAL A 264 12.47 3.23 6.08
N TYR A 265 11.53 2.36 6.47
CA TYR A 265 10.58 1.74 5.57
C TYR A 265 9.31 2.56 5.55
N ARG A 266 8.93 3.13 4.41
CA ARG A 266 7.73 3.99 4.31
C ARG A 266 6.93 3.76 3.06
N HIS A 267 5.62 3.99 3.14
CA HIS A 267 4.76 4.06 1.96
C HIS A 267 3.63 5.05 2.19
N GLY A 268 3.24 5.75 1.11
CA GLY A 268 2.07 6.62 1.11
C GLY A 268 0.84 5.93 0.53
N GLY A 269 -0.33 6.27 1.06
CA GLY A 269 -1.64 6.05 0.45
C GLY A 269 -2.21 7.39 -0.02
N GLY A 270 -2.78 7.42 -1.22
CA GLY A 270 -3.41 8.62 -1.74
C GLY A 270 -4.63 8.27 -2.57
N TRP A 271 -5.76 8.88 -2.23
CA TRP A 271 -6.95 8.93 -3.06
C TRP A 271 -7.55 10.33 -3.00
N ARG A 272 -8.53 10.64 -3.83
CA ARG A 272 -9.12 11.99 -3.85
C ARG A 272 -9.77 12.30 -2.50
N GLY A 273 -9.32 13.38 -1.88
CA GLY A 273 -9.71 13.77 -0.52
C GLY A 273 -9.12 12.93 0.62
N LEU A 274 -8.13 12.06 0.37
CA LEU A 274 -7.51 11.24 1.41
C LEU A 274 -6.00 11.10 1.21
N ARG A 275 -5.24 11.27 2.29
CA ARG A 275 -3.82 10.98 2.36
C ARG A 275 -3.55 10.10 3.58
N ALA A 276 -2.83 9.01 3.36
CA ALA A 276 -2.31 8.18 4.43
C ALA A 276 -0.80 8.05 4.28
N MET A 277 -0.12 7.80 5.39
CA MET A 277 1.30 7.53 5.45
C MET A 277 1.55 6.48 6.53
N GLN A 278 2.48 5.59 6.23
CA GLN A 278 3.04 4.64 7.19
C GLN A 278 4.56 4.70 7.06
N ALA A 279 5.26 4.75 8.20
CA ALA A 279 6.71 4.67 8.28
C ALA A 279 7.15 3.82 9.47
N ARG A 280 8.30 3.16 9.35
CA ARG A 280 8.90 2.33 10.39
C ARG A 280 10.41 2.52 10.45
N LEU A 281 10.95 2.51 11.65
CA LEU A 281 12.39 2.45 11.95
C LEU A 281 12.64 1.16 12.75
N PRO A 282 12.86 0.01 12.08
CA PRO A 282 12.89 -1.28 12.77
C PRO A 282 14.03 -1.41 13.78
N ASP A 283 15.15 -0.73 13.56
CA ASP A 283 16.30 -0.70 14.46
C ASP A 283 16.03 0.05 15.77
N LEU A 284 15.07 0.98 15.77
CA LEU A 284 14.58 1.70 16.95
C LEU A 284 13.22 1.20 17.46
N GLY A 285 12.64 0.19 16.80
CA GLY A 285 11.31 -0.35 17.13
C GLY A 285 10.13 0.59 16.83
N TRP A 286 10.36 1.73 16.19
CA TRP A 286 9.30 2.73 15.95
C TRP A 286 8.42 2.40 14.73
N SER A 287 7.14 2.70 14.90
CA SER A 287 6.12 2.73 13.86
C SER A 287 5.33 4.04 13.93
N ILE A 288 5.11 4.64 12.77
CA ILE A 288 4.40 5.90 12.57
C ILE A 288 3.30 5.67 11.54
N VAL A 289 2.08 6.05 11.87
CA VAL A 289 0.96 6.08 10.93
C VAL A 289 0.27 7.42 11.05
N PHE A 290 -0.15 7.99 9.92
CA PHE A 290 -1.12 9.06 9.98
C PHE A 290 -2.03 9.09 8.76
N VAL A 291 -3.23 9.59 8.97
CA VAL A 291 -4.27 9.77 7.96
C VAL A 291 -4.81 11.19 8.06
N ALA A 292 -4.86 11.87 6.92
CA ALA A 292 -5.45 13.18 6.76
C ALA A 292 -6.55 13.12 5.68
N ILE A 293 -7.72 13.67 6.00
CA ILE A 293 -8.84 13.79 5.06
C ILE A 293 -8.88 15.22 4.51
N ALA A 294 -9.31 15.35 3.26
CA ALA A 294 -9.34 16.59 2.49
C ALA A 294 -7.97 17.28 2.29
N ASP A 295 -6.87 16.56 2.51
CA ASP A 295 -5.52 17.09 2.28
C ASP A 295 -5.06 16.80 0.85
N ASP A 296 -4.86 17.85 0.06
CA ASP A 296 -4.31 17.79 -1.30
C ASP A 296 -2.92 18.42 -1.43
N THR A 297 -2.35 18.86 -0.30
CA THR A 297 -1.08 19.58 -0.23
C THR A 297 0.12 18.66 0.04
N GLU A 298 1.34 19.20 -0.05
CA GLU A 298 2.58 18.47 0.27
C GLU A 298 2.90 18.37 1.78
N ARG A 299 2.01 18.86 2.66
CA ARG A 299 2.20 18.88 4.13
C ARG A 299 2.53 17.52 4.75
N ARG A 300 2.05 16.44 4.13
CA ARG A 300 2.36 15.06 4.54
C ARG A 300 3.86 14.77 4.64
N ALA A 301 4.67 15.28 3.72
CA ALA A 301 6.11 15.04 3.75
C ALA A 301 6.74 15.73 4.97
N VAL A 302 6.36 16.99 5.20
CA VAL A 302 6.80 17.79 6.36
C VAL A 302 6.40 17.11 7.68
N LEU A 303 5.14 16.68 7.81
CA LEU A 303 4.68 15.98 9.01
C LEU A 303 5.46 14.69 9.26
N LEU A 304 5.74 13.91 8.21
CA LEU A 304 6.54 12.71 8.38
C LEU A 304 7.96 13.03 8.85
N ASP A 305 8.62 14.02 8.25
CA ASP A 305 9.99 14.37 8.60
C ASP A 305 10.08 14.87 10.05
N LEU A 306 9.14 15.72 10.50
CA LEU A 306 9.07 16.18 11.89
C LEU A 306 8.79 15.03 12.89
N LEU A 307 7.94 14.07 12.53
CA LEU A 307 7.69 12.89 13.38
C LEU A 307 8.92 11.97 13.43
N LEU A 308 9.67 11.86 12.33
CA LEU A 308 10.92 11.10 12.30
C LEU A 308 12.00 11.76 13.17
N ASP A 309 12.12 13.09 13.13
CA ASP A 309 13.02 13.84 14.00
C ASP A 309 12.68 13.63 15.48
N GLU A 310 11.39 13.68 15.85
CA GLU A 310 10.93 13.44 17.23
C GLU A 310 11.29 12.04 17.71
N VAL A 311 10.95 10.99 16.96
CA VAL A 311 11.18 9.61 17.43
C VAL A 311 12.67 9.23 17.49
N VAL A 312 13.50 9.83 16.62
CA VAL A 312 14.96 9.64 16.70
C VAL A 312 15.54 10.38 17.90
N ALA A 313 15.04 11.57 18.21
CA ALA A 313 15.48 12.33 19.38
C ALA A 313 15.08 11.66 20.71
N GLU A 314 13.98 10.90 20.76
CA GLU A 314 13.59 10.13 21.95
C GLU A 314 14.54 8.95 22.25
N ASP A 315 15.26 8.43 21.24
CA ASP A 315 16.20 7.30 21.37
C ASP A 315 17.69 7.69 21.44
N GLY A 316 18.03 8.97 21.22
CA GLY A 316 19.41 9.49 21.20
C GLY A 316 19.88 10.07 22.53
#